data_AF-A0AAQ3G1K4-F1
#
_entry.id   AF-A0AAQ3G1K4-F1
#
_cell.length_a   1.000
_cell.length_b   1.000
_cell.length_c   1.000
_cell.angle_alpha   90.00
_cell.angle_beta   90.00
_cell.angle_gamma   90.00
#
_symmetry.space_group_name_H-M   'P 1'
#
loop_
_entity.id
_entity.type
_entity.pdbx_description
1 polymer ?
#
loop_
_entity_poly.entity_id
_entity_poly.type
_entity_poly.pdbx_seq_one_letter_code
_entity_poly.pdbx_strand_id
1 'polypeptide(L)'
;MDAEIKKRLATLGGDDLINTYESVKSSQQVMRLPSSETDSLSIGYAVIIGTFAAIVDVIMDSMFREEMEKKHRERTPEEQAVLEAEAKKAMEEAGVEPGGEDGDPDSAMDWYRTLNEEMELRQGHKLRPKNHRILNHMNEEAVIQMLMKGEVGFGKFKIKLYPEMSYEAAKKIYDAHIRADRGTKQSLPLEIMSWLWEQGVKAGNPEKFGEANPLYKLLNAYMPNIDWAKLLNKVFHKEGVKNPIPEGSSLGEAMLKLYETGTLNERVFWTSDFGAAFGGAKRRIFITALLEVGVEIYAFAEGISLGFINLKDGIGSLVTKAKEWRAQPKYMDMRIAAQCVFCAGSSFKALVKGDPWNLNYFAFAAAMRHLWVYPRVQREHYDRLINLSQTYRSSNLAEFTARTGIRIRPTLTVIEGGKLMPKSLDDRLHNAGCQSTRVRVLASRYPDKLEPLINIYEELALRAEEDEDFMPKFDALCEAWYLGKVEDDYEAIKKLEKDLKAVR
;
A
#
# COMPACT_ATOMS: atom_id res chain seq x y z
N MET A 1 -22.92 47.17 -0.43
CA MET A 1 -21.78 47.61 0.40
C MET A 1 -22.30 47.93 1.79
N ASP A 2 -21.54 47.69 2.86
CA ASP A 2 -21.92 48.06 4.24
C ASP A 2 -22.19 49.57 4.33
N ALA A 3 -23.24 49.97 5.04
CA ALA A 3 -23.66 51.37 5.19
C ALA A 3 -22.57 52.24 5.85
N GLU A 4 -21.80 51.68 6.77
CA GLU A 4 -20.73 52.41 7.45
C GLU A 4 -19.53 52.67 6.54
N ILE A 5 -19.17 51.69 5.70
CA ILE A 5 -18.10 51.83 4.70
C ILE A 5 -18.49 52.85 3.64
N LYS A 6 -19.74 52.79 3.14
CA LYS A 6 -20.27 53.76 2.17
C LYS A 6 -20.23 55.18 2.72
N LYS A 7 -20.68 55.37 3.97
CA LYS A 7 -20.66 56.68 4.64
C LYS A 7 -19.23 57.21 4.77
N ARG A 8 -18.27 56.38 5.21
CA ARG A 8 -16.86 56.79 5.34
C ARG A 8 -16.21 57.14 4.01
N LEU A 9 -16.46 56.36 2.94
CA LEU A 9 -15.93 56.65 1.60
C LEU A 9 -16.51 57.96 1.03
N ALA A 10 -17.83 58.18 1.17
CA ALA A 10 -18.47 59.44 0.81
C ALA A 10 -17.87 60.63 1.55
N THR A 11 -17.55 60.48 2.84
CA THR A 11 -16.97 61.55 3.66
C THR A 11 -15.52 61.88 3.26
N LEU A 12 -14.77 60.91 2.75
CA LEU A 12 -13.36 61.07 2.40
C LEU A 12 -13.13 61.55 0.97
N GLY A 13 -13.98 61.16 0.02
CA GLY A 13 -13.76 61.46 -1.40
C GLY A 13 -15.03 61.54 -2.24
N GLY A 14 -16.21 61.66 -1.61
CA GLY A 14 -17.49 61.75 -2.31
C GLY A 14 -17.90 60.46 -3.02
N ASP A 15 -18.91 60.58 -3.88
CA ASP A 15 -19.50 59.45 -4.59
C ASP A 15 -18.56 58.81 -5.61
N ASP A 16 -17.57 59.55 -6.13
CA ASP A 16 -16.56 59.01 -7.06
C ASP A 16 -15.70 57.92 -6.41
N LEU A 17 -15.40 58.06 -5.12
CA LEU A 17 -14.65 57.06 -4.36
C LEU A 17 -15.48 55.79 -4.11
N ILE A 18 -16.80 55.95 -3.92
CA ILE A 18 -17.76 54.85 -3.82
C ILE A 18 -17.86 54.11 -5.16
N ASN A 19 -18.04 54.86 -6.26
CA ASN A 19 -18.17 54.29 -7.59
C ASN A 19 -16.91 53.54 -8.01
N THR A 20 -15.73 54.08 -7.67
CA THR A 20 -14.45 53.41 -7.90
C THR A 20 -14.34 52.11 -7.10
N TYR A 21 -14.75 52.11 -5.83
CA TYR A 21 -14.75 50.90 -5.00
C TYR A 21 -15.70 49.83 -5.56
N GLU A 22 -16.91 50.19 -6.00
CA GLU A 22 -17.86 49.24 -6.59
C GLU A 22 -17.41 48.71 -7.96
N SER A 23 -16.75 49.55 -8.77
CA SER A 23 -16.16 49.16 -10.05
C SER A 23 -14.98 48.18 -9.91
N VAL A 24 -14.08 48.40 -8.95
CA VAL A 24 -12.99 47.46 -8.65
C VAL A 24 -13.55 46.13 -8.12
N LYS A 25 -14.56 46.19 -7.25
CA LYS A 25 -15.22 44.99 -6.73
C LYS A 25 -15.87 44.15 -7.83
N SER A 26 -16.49 44.77 -8.84
CA SER A 26 -17.20 44.07 -9.92
C SER A 26 -16.28 43.56 -11.03
N SER A 27 -15.11 44.16 -11.23
CA SER A 27 -14.14 43.76 -12.26
C SER A 27 -13.17 42.66 -11.84
N GLN A 28 -13.14 42.28 -10.56
CA GLN A 28 -12.32 41.16 -10.10
C GLN A 28 -12.91 39.82 -10.53
N GLN A 29 -12.16 39.08 -11.35
CA GLN A 29 -12.30 37.63 -11.41
C GLN A 29 -11.94 37.09 -10.02
N VAL A 30 -12.96 36.84 -9.21
CA VAL A 30 -12.81 36.04 -8.00
C VAL A 30 -12.28 34.69 -8.47
N MET A 31 -11.02 34.35 -8.18
CA MET A 31 -10.59 32.96 -8.30
C MET A 31 -11.49 32.22 -7.32
N ARG A 32 -12.42 31.42 -7.86
CA ARG A 32 -13.39 30.71 -7.03
C ARG A 32 -12.60 29.95 -5.98
N LEU A 33 -12.98 30.15 -4.71
CA LEU A 33 -12.40 29.37 -3.63
C LEU A 33 -12.62 27.89 -3.97
N PRO A 34 -11.59 27.05 -3.82
CA PRO A 34 -11.73 25.61 -3.83
C PRO A 34 -12.96 25.18 -3.00
N SER A 35 -13.97 24.55 -3.63
CA SER A 35 -15.14 24.08 -2.90
C SER A 35 -14.71 22.94 -1.98
N SER A 36 -14.87 23.12 -0.67
CA SER A 36 -14.70 22.02 0.29
C SER A 36 -15.82 21.00 0.18
N GLU A 37 -17.00 21.42 -0.26
CA GLU A 37 -18.20 20.58 -0.31
C GLU A 37 -18.20 19.67 -1.54
N THR A 38 -18.45 18.39 -1.27
CA THR A 38 -18.66 17.34 -2.25
C THR A 38 -20.04 17.53 -2.90
N ASP A 39 -20.10 17.76 -4.22
CA ASP A 39 -21.37 17.82 -4.95
C ASP A 39 -21.82 16.43 -5.45
N SER A 40 -23.11 16.32 -5.77
CA SER A 40 -23.73 15.07 -6.22
C SER A 40 -23.14 14.51 -7.51
N LEU A 41 -22.61 15.38 -8.39
CA LEU A 41 -21.98 14.98 -9.66
C LEU A 41 -20.61 14.34 -9.40
N SER A 42 -19.87 14.85 -8.43
CA SER A 42 -18.56 14.34 -8.01
C SER A 42 -18.67 12.99 -7.30
N ILE A 43 -19.63 12.84 -6.39
CA ILE A 43 -19.94 11.55 -5.76
C ILE A 43 -20.48 10.57 -6.82
N GLY A 44 -21.38 11.03 -7.70
CA GLY A 44 -21.90 10.23 -8.81
C GLY A 44 -20.79 9.71 -9.71
N TYR A 45 -19.83 10.55 -10.08
CA TYR A 45 -18.65 10.14 -10.84
C TYR A 45 -17.83 9.08 -10.10
N ALA A 46 -17.54 9.30 -8.81
CA ALA A 46 -16.80 8.34 -7.98
C ALA A 46 -17.50 6.97 -7.88
N VAL A 47 -18.84 6.97 -7.73
CA VAL A 47 -19.65 5.75 -7.74
C VAL A 47 -19.60 5.05 -9.09
N ILE A 48 -19.69 5.81 -10.19
CA ILE A 48 -19.61 5.25 -11.55
C ILE A 48 -18.25 4.58 -11.79
N ILE A 49 -17.14 5.27 -11.53
CA ILE A 49 -15.81 4.68 -11.74
C ILE A 49 -15.57 3.47 -10.82
N GLY A 50 -16.04 3.52 -9.57
CA GLY A 50 -15.96 2.40 -8.62
C GLY A 50 -16.79 1.19 -9.07
N THR A 51 -17.98 1.45 -9.64
CA THR A 51 -18.85 0.39 -10.19
C THR A 51 -18.23 -0.23 -11.44
N PHE A 52 -17.70 0.59 -12.35
CA PHE A 52 -16.96 0.09 -13.51
C PHE A 52 -15.75 -0.75 -13.11
N ALA A 53 -14.99 -0.31 -12.10
CA ALA A 53 -13.87 -1.10 -11.56
C ALA A 53 -14.31 -2.47 -11.02
N ALA A 54 -15.44 -2.53 -10.30
CA ALA A 54 -16.01 -3.79 -9.82
C ALA A 54 -16.42 -4.71 -10.98
N ILE A 55 -17.07 -4.17 -12.01
CA ILE A 55 -17.45 -4.93 -13.21
C ILE A 55 -16.22 -5.45 -13.95
N VAL A 56 -15.21 -4.61 -14.17
CA VAL A 56 -13.96 -4.99 -14.84
C VAL A 56 -13.22 -6.07 -14.06
N ASP A 57 -13.14 -5.98 -12.72
CA ASP A 57 -12.55 -7.04 -11.91
C ASP A 57 -13.30 -8.37 -12.08
N VAL A 58 -14.64 -8.34 -12.12
CA VAL A 58 -15.45 -9.54 -12.34
C VAL A 58 -15.21 -10.15 -13.73
N ILE A 59 -15.20 -9.35 -14.79
CA ILE A 59 -14.95 -9.81 -16.17
C ILE A 59 -13.54 -10.42 -16.27
N MET A 60 -12.53 -9.70 -15.80
CA MET A 60 -11.15 -10.18 -15.84
C MET A 60 -10.92 -11.39 -14.95
N ASP A 61 -11.63 -11.52 -13.83
CA ASP A 61 -11.61 -12.74 -13.00
C ASP A 61 -12.20 -13.94 -13.74
N SER A 62 -13.31 -13.73 -14.45
CA SER A 62 -13.93 -14.77 -15.28
C SER A 62 -13.00 -15.21 -16.41
N MET A 63 -12.43 -14.26 -17.15
CA MET A 63 -11.47 -14.54 -18.22
C MET A 63 -10.23 -15.26 -17.69
N PHE A 64 -9.70 -14.84 -16.54
CA PHE A 64 -8.56 -15.48 -15.91
C PHE A 64 -8.88 -16.93 -15.53
N ARG A 65 -10.04 -17.18 -14.91
CA ARG A 65 -10.46 -18.53 -14.52
C ARG A 65 -10.63 -19.44 -15.73
N GLU A 66 -11.29 -18.95 -16.79
CA GLU A 66 -11.44 -19.69 -18.04
C GLU A 66 -10.08 -19.98 -18.69
N GLU A 67 -9.18 -19.01 -18.70
CA GLU A 67 -7.81 -19.19 -19.20
C GLU A 67 -7.04 -20.23 -18.39
N MET A 68 -7.08 -20.16 -17.04
CA MET A 68 -6.41 -21.12 -16.18
C MET A 68 -7.03 -22.52 -16.31
N GLU A 69 -8.35 -22.63 -16.40
CA GLU A 69 -9.04 -23.90 -16.63
C GLU A 69 -8.63 -24.50 -17.97
N LYS A 70 -8.59 -23.71 -19.04
CA LYS A 70 -8.13 -24.17 -20.37
C LYS A 70 -6.64 -24.55 -20.37
N LYS A 71 -5.80 -23.74 -19.74
CA LYS A 71 -4.34 -23.92 -19.71
C LYS A 71 -3.92 -25.11 -18.87
N HIS A 72 -4.64 -25.38 -17.79
CA HIS A 72 -4.36 -26.46 -16.84
C HIS A 72 -5.37 -27.60 -16.91
N ARG A 73 -6.21 -27.67 -17.96
CA ARG A 73 -7.13 -28.79 -18.15
C ARG A 73 -6.37 -30.11 -18.24
N GLU A 74 -7.00 -31.16 -17.74
CA GLU A 74 -6.51 -32.50 -18.00
C GLU A 74 -6.68 -32.83 -19.48
N ARG A 75 -5.59 -33.26 -20.13
CA ARG A 75 -5.60 -33.69 -21.53
C ARG A 75 -6.09 -35.12 -21.66
N THR A 76 -6.62 -35.45 -22.84
CA THR A 76 -6.94 -36.85 -23.16
C THR A 76 -5.67 -37.66 -23.38
N PRO A 77 -5.72 -39.01 -23.27
CA PRO A 77 -4.56 -39.85 -23.53
C PRO A 77 -3.95 -39.62 -24.93
N GLU A 78 -4.77 -39.35 -25.94
CA GLU A 78 -4.32 -39.12 -27.31
C GLU A 78 -3.58 -37.77 -27.45
N GLU A 79 -4.12 -36.70 -26.85
CA GLU A 79 -3.46 -35.38 -26.81
C GLU A 79 -2.12 -35.45 -26.07
N GLN A 80 -2.06 -36.25 -24.99
CA GLN A 80 -0.86 -36.44 -24.19
C GLN A 80 0.22 -37.22 -24.94
N ALA A 81 -0.15 -38.31 -25.63
CA ALA A 81 0.78 -39.14 -26.39
C ALA A 81 1.51 -38.36 -27.50
N VAL A 82 0.83 -37.42 -28.16
CA VAL A 82 1.46 -36.55 -29.17
C VAL A 82 2.55 -35.67 -28.55
N LEU A 83 2.28 -35.08 -27.39
CA LEU A 83 3.24 -34.20 -26.70
C LEU A 83 4.42 -34.97 -26.10
N GLU A 84 4.18 -36.18 -25.61
CA GLU A 84 5.24 -37.07 -25.13
C GLU A 84 6.14 -37.51 -26.29
N ALA A 85 5.57 -37.80 -27.46
CA ALA A 85 6.35 -38.07 -28.67
C ALA A 85 7.16 -36.85 -29.14
N GLU A 86 6.63 -35.63 -29.04
CA GLU A 86 7.38 -34.40 -29.31
C GLU A 86 8.57 -34.22 -28.36
N ALA A 87 8.36 -34.47 -27.07
CA ALA A 87 9.43 -34.41 -26.07
C ALA A 87 10.51 -35.46 -26.35
N LYS A 88 10.11 -36.69 -26.64
CA LYS A 88 10.99 -37.79 -27.04
C LYS A 88 11.85 -37.44 -28.25
N LYS A 89 11.23 -36.92 -29.30
CA LYS A 89 11.96 -36.47 -30.49
C LYS A 89 12.96 -35.36 -30.18
N ALA A 90 12.60 -34.40 -29.33
CA ALA A 90 13.51 -33.32 -28.95
C ALA A 90 14.74 -33.82 -28.17
N MET A 91 14.56 -34.86 -27.34
CA MET A 91 15.66 -35.53 -26.66
C MET A 91 16.59 -36.29 -27.62
N GLU A 92 16.01 -37.07 -28.53
CA GLU A 92 16.76 -37.82 -29.54
C GLU A 92 17.62 -36.89 -30.41
N GLU A 93 17.05 -35.77 -30.85
CA GLU A 93 17.78 -34.74 -31.62
C GLU A 93 18.93 -34.08 -30.84
N ALA A 94 18.82 -34.04 -29.50
CA ALA A 94 19.85 -33.49 -28.61
C ALA A 94 20.92 -34.53 -28.20
N GLY A 95 20.84 -35.77 -28.72
CA GLY A 95 21.75 -36.85 -28.35
C GLY A 95 21.57 -37.35 -26.92
N VAL A 96 20.40 -37.09 -26.31
CA VAL A 96 20.01 -37.69 -25.04
C VAL A 96 19.36 -39.03 -25.36
N GLU A 97 20.14 -40.10 -25.25
CA GLU A 97 19.60 -41.45 -25.40
C GLU A 97 18.67 -41.75 -24.21
N PRO A 98 17.53 -42.44 -24.43
CA PRO A 98 16.77 -43.02 -23.34
C PRO A 98 17.69 -44.02 -22.62
N GLY A 99 18.20 -43.65 -21.45
CA GLY A 99 19.15 -44.52 -20.74
C GLY A 99 18.49 -45.84 -20.30
N GLY A 100 19.31 -46.87 -20.29
CA GLY A 100 18.92 -48.17 -20.85
C GLY A 100 18.38 -49.28 -19.94
N GLU A 101 18.46 -50.46 -20.57
CA GLU A 101 18.30 -51.89 -20.22
C GLU A 101 17.07 -52.45 -19.47
N ASP A 102 16.27 -51.75 -18.64
CA ASP A 102 15.18 -52.44 -17.89
C ASP A 102 13.89 -51.61 -17.61
N GLY A 103 13.39 -50.87 -18.60
CA GLY A 103 11.94 -50.54 -18.65
C GLY A 103 11.40 -49.45 -17.69
N ASP A 104 12.15 -48.37 -17.41
CA ASP A 104 11.57 -47.12 -16.90
C ASP A 104 11.46 -46.06 -18.02
N PRO A 105 10.27 -45.55 -18.38
CA PRO A 105 10.08 -44.92 -19.69
C PRO A 105 10.12 -43.37 -19.74
N ASP A 106 10.61 -42.89 -20.90
CA ASP A 106 10.04 -41.87 -21.81
C ASP A 106 10.22 -40.35 -21.60
N SER A 107 10.92 -39.87 -20.57
CA SER A 107 11.09 -38.42 -20.38
C SER A 107 12.49 -38.03 -19.86
N ALA A 108 13.07 -36.92 -20.34
CA ALA A 108 14.49 -36.54 -20.13
C ALA A 108 14.93 -36.46 -18.66
N MET A 109 13.98 -36.55 -17.73
CA MET A 109 14.14 -36.26 -16.30
C MET A 109 13.62 -37.39 -15.39
N ASP A 110 13.35 -38.57 -15.92
CA ASP A 110 12.83 -39.72 -15.15
C ASP A 110 13.95 -40.51 -14.42
N TRP A 111 15.15 -39.93 -14.30
CA TRP A 111 16.35 -40.44 -13.59
C TRP A 111 16.22 -40.49 -12.07
N TYR A 112 15.01 -40.41 -11.54
CA TYR A 112 14.77 -40.30 -10.10
C TYR A 112 15.24 -41.53 -9.32
N ARG A 113 15.34 -42.71 -9.95
CA ARG A 113 15.93 -43.91 -9.33
C ARG A 113 17.41 -43.73 -9.06
N THR A 114 18.19 -43.40 -10.09
CA THR A 114 19.62 -43.08 -9.97
C THR A 114 19.85 -41.91 -9.02
N LEU A 115 19.04 -40.86 -9.10
CA LEU A 115 19.13 -39.73 -8.17
C LEU A 115 18.83 -40.14 -6.73
N ASN A 116 17.79 -40.95 -6.49
CA ASN A 116 17.51 -41.45 -5.14
C ASN A 116 18.67 -42.26 -4.56
N GLU A 117 19.33 -43.08 -5.40
CA GLU A 117 20.48 -43.90 -5.03
C GLU A 117 21.71 -43.03 -4.72
N GLU A 118 22.12 -42.18 -5.66
CA GLU A 118 23.26 -41.28 -5.52
C GLU A 118 23.09 -40.29 -4.35
N MET A 119 21.86 -39.81 -4.15
CA MET A 119 21.55 -38.89 -3.06
C MET A 119 21.32 -39.60 -1.72
N GLU A 120 21.09 -40.92 -1.70
CA GLU A 120 20.75 -41.66 -0.47
C GLU A 120 19.57 -41.02 0.29
N LEU A 121 18.53 -40.60 -0.45
CA LEU A 121 17.40 -39.88 0.15
C LEU A 121 16.69 -40.75 1.19
N ARG A 122 16.37 -40.14 2.35
CA ARG A 122 15.52 -40.75 3.37
C ARG A 122 14.17 -41.14 2.77
N GLN A 123 13.54 -42.21 3.28
CA GLN A 123 12.30 -42.77 2.73
C GLN A 123 11.17 -41.74 2.49
N GLY A 124 11.01 -40.74 3.37
CA GLY A 124 10.00 -39.69 3.21
C GLY A 124 10.30 -38.66 2.11
N HIS A 125 11.55 -38.55 1.67
CA HIS A 125 12.00 -37.63 0.62
C HIS A 125 12.23 -38.31 -0.74
N LYS A 126 12.14 -39.64 -0.81
CA LYS A 126 12.41 -40.39 -2.04
C LYS A 126 11.44 -40.00 -3.15
N LEU A 127 12.03 -39.71 -4.31
CA LEU A 127 11.32 -39.45 -5.54
C LEU A 127 10.73 -40.76 -6.10
N ARG A 128 9.61 -40.66 -6.78
CA ARG A 128 8.81 -41.78 -7.29
C ARG A 128 8.29 -41.42 -8.68
N PRO A 129 7.82 -42.38 -9.49
CA PRO A 129 7.21 -42.09 -10.79
C PRO A 129 6.12 -41.00 -10.73
N LYS A 130 5.40 -40.89 -9.62
CA LYS A 130 4.28 -39.93 -9.47
C LYS A 130 4.71 -38.52 -9.03
N ASN A 131 5.94 -38.32 -8.57
CA ASN A 131 6.36 -37.04 -7.97
C ASN A 131 7.79 -36.61 -8.34
N HIS A 132 8.53 -37.38 -9.13
CA HIS A 132 9.91 -37.08 -9.50
C HIS A 132 10.07 -35.73 -10.21
N ARG A 133 9.03 -35.29 -10.90
CA ARG A 133 8.96 -34.00 -11.59
C ARG A 133 9.10 -32.81 -10.65
N ILE A 134 9.03 -33.00 -9.33
CA ILE A 134 9.35 -31.95 -8.35
C ILE A 134 10.75 -31.34 -8.56
N LEU A 135 11.68 -32.10 -9.13
CA LEU A 135 13.02 -31.63 -9.50
C LEU A 135 13.03 -30.68 -10.70
N ASN A 136 12.05 -30.78 -11.59
CA ASN A 136 12.00 -30.08 -12.88
C ASN A 136 11.47 -28.65 -12.76
N HIS A 137 11.05 -28.26 -11.55
CA HIS A 137 10.37 -26.99 -11.29
C HIS A 137 11.08 -26.19 -10.20
N MET A 138 12.37 -26.05 -10.41
CA MET A 138 13.08 -24.84 -10.04
C MET A 138 13.03 -23.88 -11.24
N ASN A 139 13.26 -22.59 -11.01
CA ASN A 139 13.39 -21.53 -12.03
C ASN A 139 13.87 -22.05 -13.41
N GLU A 140 13.13 -21.73 -14.50
CA GLU A 140 13.42 -22.12 -15.90
C GLU A 140 14.91 -22.02 -16.23
N GLU A 141 15.55 -20.90 -15.86
CA GLU A 141 16.95 -20.64 -16.16
C GLU A 141 17.88 -21.67 -15.52
N ALA A 142 17.59 -22.08 -14.27
CA ALA A 142 18.39 -23.06 -13.56
C ALA A 142 18.28 -24.45 -14.20
N VAL A 143 17.08 -24.83 -14.65
CA VAL A 143 16.85 -26.12 -15.33
C VAL A 143 17.53 -26.12 -16.69
N ILE A 144 17.41 -25.06 -17.48
CA ILE A 144 18.10 -24.92 -18.76
C ILE A 144 19.63 -24.98 -18.58
N GLN A 145 20.18 -24.32 -17.56
CA GLN A 145 21.61 -24.39 -17.28
C GLN A 145 22.08 -25.80 -16.88
N MET A 146 21.26 -26.56 -16.16
CA MET A 146 21.55 -27.97 -15.85
C MET A 146 21.52 -28.82 -17.12
N LEU A 147 20.49 -28.63 -17.96
CA LEU A 147 20.38 -29.21 -19.31
C LEU A 147 21.62 -28.95 -20.16
N MET A 148 22.07 -27.70 -20.27
CA MET A 148 23.28 -27.37 -21.02
C MET A 148 24.52 -28.13 -20.54
N LYS A 149 24.62 -28.40 -19.23
CA LYS A 149 25.79 -29.05 -18.61
C LYS A 149 25.70 -30.58 -18.58
N GLY A 150 24.60 -31.17 -19.02
CA GLY A 150 24.42 -32.61 -18.86
C GLY A 150 24.04 -33.03 -17.44
N GLU A 151 23.62 -32.10 -16.58
CA GLU A 151 23.49 -32.30 -15.14
C GLU A 151 22.03 -32.53 -14.70
N VAL A 152 21.84 -33.32 -13.63
CA VAL A 152 20.57 -33.40 -12.89
C VAL A 152 20.84 -33.30 -11.38
N GLY A 153 19.94 -32.66 -10.64
CA GLY A 153 20.04 -32.53 -9.18
C GLY A 153 19.49 -31.18 -8.69
N PHE A 154 19.93 -30.76 -7.51
CA PHE A 154 19.56 -29.46 -6.94
C PHE A 154 20.64 -28.89 -6.03
N GLY A 155 20.60 -27.57 -5.85
CA GLY A 155 21.57 -26.87 -5.01
C GLY A 155 23.01 -27.12 -5.48
N LYS A 156 23.86 -27.57 -4.55
CA LYS A 156 25.26 -27.92 -4.83
C LYS A 156 25.44 -29.36 -5.33
N PHE A 157 24.43 -30.21 -5.20
CA PHE A 157 24.51 -31.60 -5.62
C PHE A 157 23.97 -31.74 -7.04
N LYS A 158 24.88 -31.98 -7.97
CA LYS A 158 24.57 -32.17 -9.39
C LYS A 158 25.39 -33.33 -9.90
N ILE A 159 24.74 -34.23 -10.61
CA ILE A 159 25.38 -35.38 -11.25
C ILE A 159 25.25 -35.25 -12.75
N LYS A 160 26.34 -35.51 -13.48
CA LYS A 160 26.35 -35.48 -14.93
C LYS A 160 25.81 -36.81 -15.45
N LEU A 161 24.65 -36.79 -16.11
CA LEU A 161 23.93 -37.98 -16.59
C LEU A 161 23.79 -38.03 -18.11
N TYR A 162 24.03 -36.94 -18.82
CA TYR A 162 23.90 -36.88 -20.29
C TYR A 162 24.94 -35.92 -20.90
N PRO A 163 25.08 -35.89 -22.25
CA PRO A 163 26.00 -34.98 -22.92
C PRO A 163 25.65 -33.51 -22.68
N GLU A 164 26.66 -32.66 -22.80
CA GLU A 164 26.45 -31.20 -22.84
C GLU A 164 25.72 -30.83 -24.13
N MET A 165 24.87 -29.80 -24.06
CA MET A 165 24.05 -29.36 -25.19
C MET A 165 24.00 -27.84 -25.28
N SER A 166 23.63 -27.33 -26.45
CA SER A 166 23.45 -25.89 -26.65
C SER A 166 22.25 -25.37 -25.86
N TYR A 167 22.21 -24.05 -25.64
CA TYR A 167 21.07 -23.39 -25.00
C TYR A 167 19.76 -23.66 -25.77
N GLU A 168 19.81 -23.64 -27.10
CA GLU A 168 18.65 -23.85 -27.96
C GLU A 168 18.11 -25.28 -27.82
N ALA A 169 19.01 -26.28 -27.75
CA ALA A 169 18.63 -27.67 -27.51
C ALA A 169 18.04 -27.85 -26.11
N ALA A 170 18.70 -27.32 -25.07
CA ALA A 170 18.23 -27.36 -23.69
C ALA A 170 16.85 -26.70 -23.53
N LYS A 171 16.65 -25.52 -24.13
CA LYS A 171 15.38 -24.81 -24.11
C LYS A 171 14.29 -25.58 -24.85
N LYS A 172 14.60 -26.16 -26.01
CA LYS A 172 13.65 -26.98 -26.79
C LYS A 172 13.16 -28.19 -25.98
N ILE A 173 14.08 -28.89 -25.32
CA ILE A 173 13.77 -30.03 -24.45
C ILE A 173 12.90 -29.57 -23.26
N TYR A 174 13.32 -28.52 -22.56
CA TYR A 174 12.57 -27.95 -21.45
C TYR A 174 11.14 -27.56 -21.86
N ASP A 175 10.98 -26.78 -22.94
CA ASP A 175 9.68 -26.33 -23.43
C ASP A 175 8.78 -27.48 -23.85
N ALA A 176 9.33 -28.56 -24.43
CA ALA A 176 8.57 -29.76 -24.77
C ALA A 176 8.09 -30.50 -23.51
N HIS A 177 8.96 -30.67 -22.51
CA HIS A 177 8.61 -31.31 -21.24
C HIS A 177 7.56 -30.55 -20.44
N ILE A 178 7.74 -29.25 -20.25
CA ILE A 178 6.78 -28.39 -19.55
C ILE A 178 5.41 -28.44 -20.24
N ARG A 179 5.40 -28.44 -21.57
CA ARG A 179 4.16 -28.56 -22.34
C ARG A 179 3.50 -29.92 -22.14
N ALA A 180 4.24 -31.02 -22.18
CA ALA A 180 3.71 -32.36 -21.92
C ALA A 180 3.16 -32.47 -20.49
N ASP A 181 3.82 -31.89 -19.50
CA ASP A 181 3.48 -32.10 -18.09
C ASP A 181 2.30 -31.28 -17.60
N ARG A 182 2.11 -30.05 -18.12
CA ARG A 182 1.09 -29.10 -17.65
C ARG A 182 -0.35 -29.64 -17.71
N GLY A 183 -0.63 -30.57 -18.63
CA GLY A 183 -1.96 -31.17 -18.87
C GLY A 183 -2.18 -32.54 -18.24
N THR A 184 -1.26 -33.03 -17.39
CA THR A 184 -1.39 -34.34 -16.73
C THR A 184 -2.20 -34.26 -15.43
N LYS A 185 -2.63 -35.41 -14.90
CA LYS A 185 -3.32 -35.51 -13.59
C LYS A 185 -2.50 -34.91 -12.45
N GLN A 186 -1.19 -35.15 -12.44
CA GLN A 186 -0.27 -34.57 -11.47
C GLN A 186 0.13 -33.12 -11.80
N SER A 187 0.01 -32.68 -13.05
CA SER A 187 0.44 -31.35 -13.54
C SER A 187 1.85 -30.98 -13.03
N LEU A 188 2.23 -29.71 -13.18
CA LEU A 188 3.50 -29.21 -12.65
C LEU A 188 3.35 -29.01 -11.12
N PRO A 189 4.35 -29.33 -10.29
CA PRO A 189 4.40 -28.90 -8.89
C PRO A 189 4.45 -27.35 -8.82
N LEU A 190 3.97 -26.78 -7.72
CA LEU A 190 4.21 -25.36 -7.45
C LEU A 190 5.68 -25.14 -7.08
N GLU A 191 6.31 -24.05 -7.52
CA GLU A 191 7.71 -23.73 -7.20
C GLU A 191 8.01 -23.78 -5.69
N ILE A 192 7.09 -23.29 -4.86
CA ILE A 192 7.23 -23.32 -3.40
C ILE A 192 7.27 -24.74 -2.84
N MET A 193 6.57 -25.69 -3.46
CA MET A 193 6.60 -27.09 -3.05
C MET A 193 7.96 -27.71 -3.34
N SER A 194 8.50 -27.46 -4.54
CA SER A 194 9.83 -27.89 -4.95
C SER A 194 10.90 -27.32 -4.02
N TRP A 195 10.81 -26.02 -3.72
CA TRP A 195 11.72 -25.35 -2.80
C TRP A 195 11.64 -25.92 -1.37
N LEU A 196 10.43 -26.10 -0.82
CA LEU A 196 10.24 -26.65 0.53
C LEU A 196 10.74 -28.09 0.66
N TRP A 197 10.54 -28.90 -0.39
CA TRP A 197 11.11 -30.25 -0.45
C TRP A 197 12.64 -30.20 -0.45
N GLU A 198 13.25 -29.36 -1.30
CA GLU A 198 14.70 -29.17 -1.38
C GLU A 198 15.29 -28.75 -0.02
N GLN A 199 14.67 -27.78 0.64
CA GLN A 199 15.12 -27.32 1.96
C GLN A 199 14.96 -28.41 3.03
N GLY A 200 13.91 -29.24 2.95
CA GLY A 200 13.74 -30.40 3.81
C GLY A 200 14.87 -31.42 3.65
N VAL A 201 15.27 -31.71 2.40
CA VAL A 201 16.41 -32.60 2.14
C VAL A 201 17.73 -32.02 2.69
N LYS A 202 17.98 -30.73 2.46
CA LYS A 202 19.15 -30.02 3.00
C LYS A 202 19.18 -29.99 4.51
N ALA A 203 18.04 -29.82 5.17
CA ALA A 203 17.95 -29.85 6.63
C ALA A 203 18.21 -31.26 7.19
N GLY A 204 17.80 -32.30 6.46
CA GLY A 204 18.01 -33.69 6.84
C GLY A 204 19.45 -34.19 6.66
N ASN A 205 20.21 -33.62 5.72
CA ASN A 205 21.61 -33.94 5.48
C ASN A 205 22.40 -32.71 4.94
N PRO A 206 22.73 -31.74 5.82
CA PRO A 206 23.36 -30.49 5.40
C PRO A 206 24.81 -30.67 4.94
N GLU A 207 25.50 -31.72 5.40
CA GLU A 207 26.88 -32.02 5.02
C GLU A 207 26.99 -32.38 3.53
N LYS A 208 26.03 -33.17 3.02
CA LYS A 208 26.00 -33.63 1.63
C LYS A 208 25.39 -32.61 0.66
N PHE A 209 24.33 -31.92 1.09
CA PHE A 209 23.53 -31.05 0.19
C PHE A 209 23.72 -29.55 0.42
N GLY A 210 24.53 -29.18 1.40
CA GLY A 210 24.67 -27.81 1.89
C GLY A 210 23.56 -27.44 2.88
N GLU A 211 23.80 -26.37 3.63
CA GLU A 211 22.84 -25.94 4.65
C GLU A 211 21.50 -25.49 4.04
N ALA A 212 20.41 -25.81 4.75
CA ALA A 212 19.10 -25.27 4.45
C ALA A 212 19.10 -23.74 4.57
N ASN A 213 18.29 -23.09 3.73
CA ASN A 213 18.17 -21.64 3.70
C ASN A 213 17.77 -21.08 5.09
N PRO A 214 18.34 -19.94 5.52
CA PRO A 214 17.99 -19.32 6.79
C PRO A 214 16.49 -19.09 6.99
N LEU A 215 15.74 -18.73 5.94
CA LEU A 215 14.29 -18.57 6.01
C LEU A 215 13.56 -19.87 6.35
N TYR A 216 14.01 -21.00 5.81
CA TYR A 216 13.45 -22.30 6.14
C TYR A 216 13.78 -22.71 7.59
N LYS A 217 15.03 -22.48 8.02
CA LYS A 217 15.45 -22.68 9.42
C LYS A 217 14.61 -21.81 10.36
N LEU A 218 14.37 -20.55 10.00
CA LEU A 218 13.55 -19.60 10.75
C LEU A 218 12.09 -20.06 10.85
N LEU A 219 11.51 -20.53 9.73
CA LEU A 219 10.14 -21.06 9.68
C LEU A 219 9.97 -22.25 10.63
N ASN A 220 10.92 -23.19 10.61
CA ASN A 220 10.94 -24.32 11.54
C ASN A 220 11.19 -23.88 12.99
N ALA A 221 12.03 -22.87 13.23
CA ALA A 221 12.34 -22.38 14.57
C ALA A 221 11.15 -21.64 15.23
N TYR A 222 10.33 -20.93 14.46
CA TYR A 222 9.10 -20.28 14.96
C TYR A 222 7.91 -21.23 15.08
N MET A 223 8.01 -22.43 14.51
CA MET A 223 6.94 -23.44 14.52
C MET A 223 7.44 -24.80 15.08
N PRO A 224 8.17 -24.83 16.22
CA PRO A 224 8.90 -26.03 16.66
C PRO A 224 7.97 -27.16 17.11
N ASN A 225 6.72 -26.84 17.47
CA ASN A 225 5.71 -27.80 17.93
C ASN A 225 4.56 -27.99 16.94
N ILE A 226 4.68 -27.46 15.70
CA ILE A 226 3.65 -27.64 14.69
C ILE A 226 3.86 -28.99 14.02
N ASP A 227 2.88 -29.88 14.19
CA ASP A 227 2.76 -31.07 13.37
C ASP A 227 2.26 -30.65 11.98
N TRP A 228 3.21 -30.48 11.06
CA TRP A 228 2.95 -30.10 9.67
C TRP A 228 2.02 -31.08 8.98
N ALA A 229 2.16 -32.38 9.24
CA ALA A 229 1.29 -33.39 8.66
C ALA A 229 -0.15 -33.19 9.14
N LYS A 230 -0.36 -32.99 10.44
CA LYS A 230 -1.69 -32.73 11.00
C LYS A 230 -2.30 -31.43 10.48
N LEU A 231 -1.52 -30.35 10.41
CA LEU A 231 -1.99 -29.06 9.90
C LEU A 231 -2.36 -29.15 8.43
N LEU A 232 -1.47 -29.69 7.60
CA LEU A 232 -1.69 -29.79 6.15
C LEU A 232 -2.80 -30.79 5.83
N ASN A 233 -2.87 -31.93 6.53
CA ASN A 233 -4.00 -32.85 6.38
C ASN A 233 -5.31 -32.16 6.77
N LYS A 234 -5.35 -31.28 7.78
CA LYS A 234 -6.56 -30.50 8.13
C LYS A 234 -6.93 -29.49 7.04
N VAL A 235 -5.95 -28.81 6.45
CA VAL A 235 -6.17 -27.80 5.40
C VAL A 235 -6.60 -28.43 4.08
N PHE A 236 -5.97 -29.55 3.72
CA PHE A 236 -6.19 -30.22 2.43
C PHE A 236 -7.13 -31.44 2.54
N HIS A 237 -7.79 -31.64 3.68
CA HIS A 237 -8.75 -32.73 3.87
C HIS A 237 -9.91 -32.57 2.88
N LYS A 238 -10.26 -33.66 2.19
CA LYS A 238 -11.54 -33.79 1.49
C LYS A 238 -12.32 -34.89 2.19
N GLU A 239 -13.61 -34.66 2.45
CA GLU A 239 -14.49 -35.67 3.03
C GLU A 239 -14.40 -36.97 2.24
N GLY A 240 -14.19 -38.09 2.94
CA GLY A 240 -14.04 -39.42 2.34
C GLY A 240 -12.66 -39.78 1.79
N VAL A 241 -11.66 -38.89 1.87
CA VAL A 241 -10.28 -39.18 1.42
C VAL A 241 -9.37 -39.42 2.62
N LYS A 242 -8.66 -40.56 2.61
CA LYS A 242 -7.67 -40.93 3.65
C LYS A 242 -6.55 -39.88 3.69
N ASN A 243 -6.20 -39.40 4.89
CA ASN A 243 -5.12 -38.44 5.13
C ASN A 243 -3.84 -38.86 4.39
N PRO A 244 -3.38 -38.11 3.38
CA PRO A 244 -2.28 -38.55 2.53
C PRO A 244 -0.91 -38.40 3.19
N ILE A 245 -0.76 -37.49 4.17
CA ILE A 245 0.53 -37.17 4.79
C ILE A 245 0.69 -37.96 6.10
N PRO A 246 1.76 -38.77 6.27
CA PRO A 246 2.05 -39.48 7.51
C PRO A 246 2.31 -38.54 8.70
N GLU A 247 1.92 -38.95 9.91
CA GLU A 247 2.22 -38.20 11.14
C GLU A 247 3.74 -38.09 11.36
N GLY A 248 4.18 -36.94 11.86
CA GLY A 248 5.61 -36.65 12.08
C GLY A 248 6.40 -36.31 10.80
N SER A 249 5.76 -36.24 9.64
CA SER A 249 6.43 -35.81 8.40
C SER A 249 6.95 -34.38 8.48
N SER A 250 8.16 -34.17 7.97
CA SER A 250 8.69 -32.80 7.82
C SER A 250 7.87 -32.01 6.80
N LEU A 251 7.96 -30.68 6.84
CA LEU A 251 7.29 -29.81 5.85
C LEU A 251 7.68 -30.18 4.41
N GLY A 252 8.93 -30.59 4.17
CA GLY A 252 9.39 -31.01 2.84
C GLY A 252 8.80 -32.35 2.39
N GLU A 253 8.68 -33.32 3.30
CA GLU A 253 8.03 -34.62 3.02
C GLU A 253 6.55 -34.44 2.74
N ALA A 254 5.90 -33.55 3.50
CA ALA A 254 4.49 -33.23 3.33
C ALA A 254 4.20 -32.60 1.96
N MET A 255 5.05 -31.66 1.49
CA MET A 255 4.91 -31.07 0.16
C MET A 255 5.08 -32.10 -0.96
N LEU A 256 6.09 -32.95 -0.87
CA LEU A 256 6.28 -34.05 -1.83
C LEU A 256 5.08 -34.98 -1.87
N LYS A 257 4.50 -35.27 -0.69
CA LYS A 257 3.35 -36.16 -0.58
C LYS A 257 2.08 -35.56 -1.18
N LEU A 258 1.82 -34.27 -0.93
CA LEU A 258 0.71 -33.54 -1.54
C LEU A 258 0.81 -33.50 -3.07
N TYR A 259 2.03 -33.41 -3.61
CA TYR A 259 2.26 -33.50 -5.05
C TYR A 259 2.01 -34.93 -5.58
N GLU A 260 2.57 -35.95 -4.91
CA GLU A 260 2.40 -37.37 -5.27
C GLU A 260 0.93 -37.78 -5.38
N THR A 261 0.09 -37.27 -4.47
CA THR A 261 -1.35 -37.57 -4.45
C THR A 261 -2.17 -36.68 -5.37
N GLY A 262 -1.56 -35.70 -6.05
CA GLY A 262 -2.26 -34.72 -6.87
C GLY A 262 -3.18 -33.80 -6.06
N THR A 263 -2.97 -33.71 -4.74
CA THR A 263 -3.77 -32.88 -3.83
C THR A 263 -3.40 -31.41 -3.98
N LEU A 264 -2.14 -31.11 -4.27
CA LEU A 264 -1.66 -29.77 -4.58
C LEU A 264 -0.65 -29.84 -5.74
N ASN A 265 -0.92 -29.08 -6.79
CA ASN A 265 -0.08 -28.86 -7.96
C ASN A 265 -0.56 -27.59 -8.68
N GLU A 266 0.11 -27.16 -9.73
CA GLU A 266 -0.27 -25.98 -10.51
C GLU A 266 -1.72 -26.03 -10.98
N ARG A 267 -2.19 -27.16 -11.51
CA ARG A 267 -3.58 -27.29 -11.96
C ARG A 267 -4.56 -27.05 -10.83
N VAL A 268 -4.42 -27.77 -9.73
CA VAL A 268 -5.33 -27.67 -8.58
C VAL A 268 -5.25 -26.27 -7.98
N PHE A 269 -4.07 -25.69 -7.89
CA PHE A 269 -3.88 -24.35 -7.38
C PHE A 269 -4.55 -23.31 -8.28
N TRP A 270 -4.16 -23.21 -9.56
CA TRP A 270 -4.64 -22.16 -10.47
C TRP A 270 -6.12 -22.27 -10.82
N THR A 271 -6.71 -23.46 -10.73
CA THR A 271 -8.17 -23.64 -10.88
C THR A 271 -8.94 -23.50 -9.56
N SER A 272 -8.27 -23.44 -8.40
CA SER A 272 -8.91 -23.17 -7.11
C SER A 272 -9.24 -21.69 -6.91
N ASP A 273 -10.13 -21.42 -5.96
CA ASP A 273 -10.43 -20.05 -5.53
C ASP A 273 -9.22 -19.32 -4.93
N PHE A 274 -8.33 -20.06 -4.24
CA PHE A 274 -7.10 -19.49 -3.71
C PHE A 274 -6.13 -19.07 -4.83
N GLY A 275 -5.97 -19.88 -5.88
CA GLY A 275 -5.17 -19.52 -7.04
C GLY A 275 -5.78 -18.37 -7.84
N ALA A 276 -7.11 -18.32 -7.95
CA ALA A 276 -7.81 -17.19 -8.54
C ALA A 276 -7.61 -15.89 -7.74
N ALA A 277 -7.64 -15.96 -6.41
CA ALA A 277 -7.34 -14.82 -5.55
C ALA A 277 -5.89 -14.35 -5.70
N PHE A 278 -4.93 -15.29 -5.76
CA PHE A 278 -3.52 -14.99 -5.96
C PHE A 278 -3.26 -14.35 -7.34
N GLY A 279 -3.82 -14.92 -8.42
CA GLY A 279 -3.75 -14.35 -9.77
C GLY A 279 -4.45 -12.98 -9.87
N GLY A 280 -5.55 -12.80 -9.13
CA GLY A 280 -6.29 -11.55 -9.05
C GLY A 280 -5.59 -10.42 -8.29
N ALA A 281 -4.61 -10.71 -7.44
CA ALA A 281 -3.94 -9.71 -6.61
C ALA A 281 -3.29 -8.59 -7.45
N LYS A 282 -2.52 -8.94 -8.49
CA LYS A 282 -1.87 -7.96 -9.39
C LYS A 282 -2.89 -7.07 -10.09
N ARG A 283 -3.99 -7.67 -10.57
CA ARG A 283 -5.08 -6.96 -11.23
C ARG A 283 -5.77 -5.99 -10.27
N ARG A 284 -6.10 -6.44 -9.06
CA ARG A 284 -6.76 -5.59 -8.05
C ARG A 284 -5.89 -4.40 -7.66
N ILE A 285 -4.57 -4.57 -7.52
CA ILE A 285 -3.62 -3.46 -7.33
C ILE A 285 -3.73 -2.44 -8.47
N PHE A 286 -3.70 -2.92 -9.73
CA PHE A 286 -3.77 -2.06 -10.91
C PHE A 286 -5.10 -1.29 -10.98
N ILE A 287 -6.23 -1.96 -10.75
CA ILE A 287 -7.56 -1.32 -10.73
C ILE A 287 -7.63 -0.28 -9.60
N THR A 288 -7.15 -0.61 -8.40
CA THR A 288 -7.09 0.33 -7.27
C THR A 288 -6.27 1.58 -7.63
N ALA A 289 -5.15 1.43 -8.33
CA ALA A 289 -4.35 2.57 -8.80
C ALA A 289 -5.07 3.39 -9.89
N LEU A 290 -5.78 2.73 -10.82
CA LEU A 290 -6.56 3.43 -11.85
C LEU A 290 -7.71 4.26 -11.28
N LEU A 291 -8.33 3.82 -10.19
CA LEU A 291 -9.36 4.60 -9.50
C LEU A 291 -8.80 5.93 -8.97
N GLU A 292 -7.58 5.92 -8.43
CA GLU A 292 -6.89 7.14 -8.00
C GLU A 292 -6.65 8.10 -9.17
N VAL A 293 -6.14 7.57 -10.29
CA VAL A 293 -5.89 8.34 -11.51
C VAL A 293 -7.19 8.90 -12.09
N GLY A 294 -8.28 8.13 -12.05
CA GLY A 294 -9.60 8.59 -12.50
C GLY A 294 -10.09 9.82 -11.73
N VAL A 295 -9.90 9.85 -10.41
CA VAL A 295 -10.22 11.03 -9.60
C VAL A 295 -9.27 12.20 -9.90
N GLU A 296 -7.98 11.94 -10.17
CA GLU A 296 -7.05 13.00 -10.56
C GLU A 296 -7.40 13.64 -11.91
N ILE A 297 -7.84 12.85 -12.89
CA ILE A 297 -8.31 13.35 -14.19
C ILE A 297 -9.56 14.21 -14.00
N TYR A 298 -10.51 13.76 -13.19
CA TYR A 298 -11.70 14.55 -12.87
C TYR A 298 -11.32 15.88 -12.21
N ALA A 299 -10.46 15.86 -11.20
CA ALA A 299 -10.00 17.07 -10.52
C ALA A 299 -9.34 18.06 -11.49
N PHE A 300 -8.50 17.56 -12.39
CA PHE A 300 -7.84 18.40 -13.40
C PHE A 300 -8.85 19.01 -14.39
N ALA A 301 -9.78 18.22 -14.91
CA ALA A 301 -10.82 18.68 -15.82
C ALA A 301 -11.73 19.74 -15.17
N GLU A 302 -12.13 19.51 -13.92
CA GLU A 302 -12.90 20.47 -13.13
C GLU A 302 -12.11 21.77 -12.90
N GLY A 303 -10.82 21.67 -12.58
CA GLY A 303 -9.95 22.83 -12.39
C GLY A 303 -9.81 23.69 -13.66
N ILE A 304 -9.79 23.07 -14.84
CA ILE A 304 -9.82 23.77 -16.13
C ILE A 304 -11.19 24.43 -16.36
N SER A 305 -12.27 23.67 -16.15
CA SER A 305 -13.64 24.17 -16.38
C SER A 305 -13.97 25.37 -15.51
N LEU A 306 -13.49 25.38 -14.27
CA LEU A 306 -13.67 26.49 -13.33
C LEU A 306 -12.66 27.64 -13.52
N GLY A 307 -11.74 27.52 -14.49
CA GLY A 307 -10.77 28.55 -14.82
C GLY A 307 -9.62 28.70 -13.81
N PHE A 308 -9.50 27.79 -12.83
CA PHE A 308 -8.37 27.78 -11.89
C PHE A 308 -7.09 27.34 -12.59
N ILE A 309 -7.19 26.34 -13.46
CA ILE A 309 -6.10 25.84 -14.30
C ILE A 309 -6.24 26.43 -15.70
N ASN A 310 -5.25 27.22 -16.13
CA ASN A 310 -5.20 27.75 -17.49
C ASN A 310 -4.14 26.99 -18.30
N LEU A 311 -4.58 26.35 -19.39
CA LEU A 311 -3.70 25.58 -20.28
C LEU A 311 -2.68 26.45 -21.03
N LYS A 312 -2.86 27.78 -21.03
CA LYS A 312 -1.93 28.74 -21.61
C LYS A 312 -0.79 29.14 -20.66
N ASP A 313 -0.85 28.73 -19.38
CA ASP A 313 0.20 29.01 -18.42
C ASP A 313 1.46 28.19 -18.72
N GLY A 314 2.63 28.67 -18.27
CA GLY A 314 3.87 27.89 -18.32
C GLY A 314 3.78 26.60 -17.49
N ILE A 315 4.52 25.56 -17.89
CA ILE A 315 4.48 24.21 -17.28
C ILE A 315 4.63 24.24 -15.74
N GLY A 316 5.54 25.07 -15.22
CA GLY A 316 5.74 25.20 -13.76
C GLY A 316 4.50 25.72 -13.00
N SER A 317 3.80 26.70 -13.58
CA SER A 317 2.54 27.23 -13.02
C SER A 317 1.43 26.18 -13.09
N LEU A 318 1.32 25.49 -14.23
CA LEU A 318 0.37 24.40 -14.45
C LEU A 318 0.50 23.29 -13.41
N VAL A 319 1.73 22.81 -13.16
CA VAL A 319 2.01 21.77 -12.17
C VAL A 319 1.66 22.24 -10.76
N THR A 320 1.98 23.48 -10.43
CA THR A 320 1.70 24.06 -9.10
C THR A 320 0.20 24.16 -8.87
N LYS A 321 -0.54 24.78 -9.80
CA LYS A 321 -1.99 24.92 -9.73
C LYS A 321 -2.71 23.57 -9.73
N ALA A 322 -2.27 22.60 -10.54
CA ALA A 322 -2.87 21.27 -10.53
C ALA A 322 -2.66 20.55 -9.17
N LYS A 323 -1.46 20.68 -8.57
CA LYS A 323 -1.18 20.12 -7.24
C LYS A 323 -2.00 20.79 -6.14
N GLU A 324 -2.17 22.10 -6.23
CA GLU A 324 -2.98 22.87 -5.28
C GLU A 324 -4.45 22.48 -5.39
N TRP A 325 -4.96 22.41 -6.62
CA TRP A 325 -6.35 22.08 -6.92
C TRP A 325 -6.71 20.66 -6.48
N ARG A 326 -5.90 19.66 -6.80
CA ARG A 326 -6.18 18.25 -6.46
C ARG A 326 -6.09 17.93 -4.95
N ALA A 327 -5.54 18.82 -4.14
CA ALA A 327 -5.37 18.63 -2.70
C ALA A 327 -6.60 19.11 -1.89
N GLN A 328 -7.78 19.15 -2.51
CA GLN A 328 -9.03 19.49 -1.84
C GLN A 328 -9.64 18.27 -1.13
N PRO A 329 -10.31 18.47 0.03
CA PRO A 329 -11.01 17.40 0.75
C PRO A 329 -12.01 16.63 -0.14
N LYS A 330 -12.72 17.36 -1.00
CA LYS A 330 -13.63 16.80 -2.03
C LYS A 330 -13.02 15.65 -2.84
N TYR A 331 -11.79 15.80 -3.34
CA TYR A 331 -11.16 14.75 -4.14
C TYR A 331 -10.66 13.59 -3.27
N MET A 332 -10.46 13.81 -1.98
CA MET A 332 -10.24 12.73 -1.03
C MET A 332 -11.52 11.94 -0.77
N ASP A 333 -12.67 12.62 -0.64
CA ASP A 333 -13.98 11.96 -0.54
C ASP A 333 -14.28 11.11 -1.77
N MET A 334 -14.00 11.64 -2.97
CA MET A 334 -14.18 10.90 -4.22
C MET A 334 -13.30 9.65 -4.28
N ARG A 335 -12.04 9.73 -3.85
CA ARG A 335 -11.15 8.55 -3.77
C ARG A 335 -11.70 7.52 -2.78
N ILE A 336 -12.08 7.94 -1.59
CA ILE A 336 -12.67 7.05 -0.57
C ILE A 336 -13.93 6.39 -1.13
N ALA A 337 -14.86 7.16 -1.70
CA ALA A 337 -16.10 6.65 -2.27
C ALA A 337 -15.85 5.64 -3.40
N ALA A 338 -14.96 5.96 -4.35
CA ALA A 338 -14.63 5.08 -5.46
C ALA A 338 -14.03 3.74 -4.98
N GLN A 339 -13.08 3.79 -4.04
CA GLN A 339 -12.48 2.59 -3.45
C GLN A 339 -13.50 1.80 -2.62
N CYS A 340 -14.37 2.46 -1.85
CA CYS A 340 -15.42 1.82 -1.07
C CYS A 340 -16.46 1.11 -1.95
N VAL A 341 -16.88 1.72 -3.06
CA VAL A 341 -17.79 1.08 -4.03
C VAL A 341 -17.14 -0.15 -4.66
N PHE A 342 -15.86 -0.05 -5.03
CA PHE A 342 -15.12 -1.20 -5.56
C PHE A 342 -14.99 -2.33 -4.51
N CYS A 343 -14.68 -1.99 -3.26
CA CYS A 343 -14.67 -2.93 -2.13
C CYS A 343 -16.03 -3.58 -1.91
N ALA A 344 -17.12 -2.83 -1.97
CA ALA A 344 -18.48 -3.33 -1.76
C ALA A 344 -18.84 -4.41 -2.79
N GLY A 345 -18.49 -4.21 -4.07
CA GLY A 345 -18.66 -5.21 -5.12
C GLY A 345 -17.91 -6.52 -4.80
N SER A 346 -16.65 -6.42 -4.36
CA SER A 346 -15.86 -7.59 -3.96
C SER A 346 -16.40 -8.29 -2.70
N SER A 347 -16.95 -7.52 -1.76
CA SER A 347 -17.55 -8.01 -0.51
C SER A 347 -18.83 -8.79 -0.78
N PHE A 348 -19.68 -8.29 -1.69
CA PHE A 348 -20.86 -9.03 -2.15
C PHE A 348 -20.48 -10.35 -2.82
N LYS A 349 -19.45 -10.34 -3.68
CA LYS A 349 -18.94 -11.58 -4.31
C LYS A 349 -18.38 -12.57 -3.28
N ALA A 350 -17.62 -12.09 -2.29
CA ALA A 350 -17.10 -12.92 -1.21
C ALA A 350 -18.25 -13.55 -0.38
N LEU A 351 -19.31 -12.78 -0.09
CA LEU A 351 -20.49 -13.27 0.60
C LEU A 351 -21.22 -14.36 -0.20
N VAL A 352 -21.46 -14.13 -1.50
CA VAL A 352 -22.15 -15.10 -2.37
C VAL A 352 -21.35 -16.39 -2.55
N LYS A 353 -20.02 -16.29 -2.64
CA LYS A 353 -19.13 -17.45 -2.82
C LYS A 353 -18.71 -18.12 -1.51
N GLY A 354 -18.95 -17.50 -0.35
CA GLY A 354 -18.46 -17.98 0.94
C GLY A 354 -16.93 -17.97 1.08
N ASP A 355 -16.23 -17.19 0.26
CA ASP A 355 -14.77 -17.20 0.18
C ASP A 355 -14.17 -15.81 0.49
N PRO A 356 -13.52 -15.63 1.66
CA PRO A 356 -12.94 -14.36 2.08
C PRO A 356 -11.72 -13.94 1.25
N TRP A 357 -11.12 -14.84 0.45
CA TRP A 357 -10.00 -14.48 -0.43
C TRP A 357 -10.45 -13.64 -1.64
N ASN A 358 -11.75 -13.58 -1.91
CA ASN A 358 -12.32 -12.69 -2.92
C ASN A 358 -12.44 -11.22 -2.48
N LEU A 359 -12.17 -10.90 -1.21
CA LEU A 359 -12.15 -9.52 -0.75
C LEU A 359 -11.04 -8.71 -1.42
N ASN A 360 -11.33 -7.45 -1.76
CA ASN A 360 -10.31 -6.55 -2.28
C ASN A 360 -9.58 -5.80 -1.16
N TYR A 361 -8.57 -6.47 -0.60
CA TYR A 361 -7.72 -5.91 0.46
C TYR A 361 -6.94 -4.65 0.02
N PHE A 362 -6.64 -4.49 -1.27
CA PHE A 362 -5.89 -3.33 -1.77
C PHE A 362 -6.74 -2.06 -1.81
N ALA A 363 -7.98 -2.16 -2.33
CA ALA A 363 -8.92 -1.05 -2.30
C ALA A 363 -9.31 -0.68 -0.86
N PHE A 364 -9.43 -1.68 0.03
CA PHE A 364 -9.67 -1.43 1.46
C PHE A 364 -8.49 -0.69 2.10
N ALA A 365 -7.26 -1.14 1.86
CA ALA A 365 -6.06 -0.47 2.37
C ALA A 365 -5.92 0.97 1.82
N ALA A 366 -6.26 1.19 0.55
CA ALA A 366 -6.26 2.53 -0.05
C ALA A 366 -7.30 3.45 0.61
N ALA A 367 -8.53 2.97 0.82
CA ALA A 367 -9.56 3.72 1.52
C ALA A 367 -9.14 4.07 2.97
N MET A 368 -8.57 3.11 3.71
CA MET A 368 -8.06 3.33 5.07
C MET A 368 -6.91 4.35 5.10
N ARG A 369 -5.99 4.29 4.12
CA ARG A 369 -4.92 5.28 3.97
C ARG A 369 -5.49 6.67 3.77
N HIS A 370 -6.50 6.83 2.91
CA HIS A 370 -7.14 8.12 2.66
C HIS A 370 -7.84 8.66 3.89
N LEU A 371 -8.58 7.82 4.61
CA LEU A 371 -9.21 8.18 5.90
C LEU A 371 -8.18 8.62 6.94
N TRP A 372 -7.02 7.96 7.01
CA TRP A 372 -5.94 8.33 7.93
C TRP A 372 -5.36 9.73 7.63
N VAL A 373 -5.19 10.06 6.35
CA VAL A 373 -4.59 11.34 5.93
C VAL A 373 -5.65 12.45 5.82
N TYR A 374 -6.94 12.12 5.81
CA TYR A 374 -8.04 13.05 5.63
C TYR A 374 -8.01 14.28 6.55
N PRO A 375 -7.79 14.16 7.89
CA PRO A 375 -7.77 15.32 8.78
C PRO A 375 -6.65 16.31 8.46
N ARG A 376 -5.51 15.81 7.96
CA ARG A 376 -4.40 16.66 7.53
C ARG A 376 -4.75 17.44 6.27
N VAL A 377 -5.38 16.80 5.28
CA VAL A 377 -5.82 17.46 4.04
C VAL A 377 -6.84 18.55 4.33
N GLN A 378 -7.77 18.31 5.26
CA GLN A 378 -8.72 19.33 5.71
C GLN A 378 -8.01 20.54 6.32
N ARG A 379 -7.06 20.34 7.24
CA ARG A 379 -6.29 21.46 7.82
C ARG A 379 -5.53 22.25 6.76
N GLU A 380 -4.80 21.55 5.88
CA GLU A 380 -4.05 22.20 4.80
C GLU A 380 -4.96 23.01 3.87
N HIS A 381 -6.18 22.52 3.61
CA HIS A 381 -7.18 23.25 2.85
C HIS A 381 -7.65 24.52 3.58
N TYR A 382 -7.98 24.45 4.87
CA TYR A 382 -8.36 25.62 5.66
C TYR A 382 -7.23 26.67 5.74
N ASP A 383 -5.98 26.23 5.96
CA ASP A 383 -4.81 27.12 5.96
C ASP A 383 -4.66 27.84 4.62
N ARG A 384 -4.91 27.14 3.50
CA ARG A 384 -4.90 27.76 2.17
C ARG A 384 -6.04 28.75 1.97
N LEU A 385 -7.26 28.44 2.42
CA LEU A 385 -8.38 29.38 2.36
C LEU A 385 -8.07 30.66 3.14
N ILE A 386 -7.46 30.53 4.32
CA ILE A 386 -7.01 31.66 5.14
C ILE A 386 -5.97 32.48 4.37
N ASN A 387 -4.93 31.84 3.82
CA ASN A 387 -3.89 32.53 3.06
C ASN A 387 -4.46 33.23 1.82
N LEU A 388 -5.32 32.56 1.04
CA LEU A 388 -6.02 33.15 -0.11
C LEU A 388 -6.83 34.38 0.29
N SER A 389 -7.62 34.29 1.37
CA SER A 389 -8.39 35.42 1.90
C SER A 389 -7.50 36.60 2.28
N GLN A 390 -6.36 36.33 2.94
CA GLN A 390 -5.39 37.36 3.30
C GLN A 390 -4.75 38.03 2.08
N THR A 391 -4.38 37.24 1.04
CA THR A 391 -3.83 37.75 -0.22
C THR A 391 -4.85 38.58 -1.00
N TYR A 392 -6.12 38.15 -1.07
CA TYR A 392 -7.19 38.93 -1.68
C TYR A 392 -7.37 40.27 -0.98
N ARG A 393 -7.42 40.26 0.35
CA ARG A 393 -7.55 41.48 1.14
C ARG A 393 -6.38 42.43 0.90
N SER A 394 -5.14 41.94 0.88
CA SER A 394 -3.96 42.78 0.66
C SER A 394 -3.88 43.33 -0.76
N SER A 395 -4.20 42.51 -1.78
CA SER A 395 -4.25 42.94 -3.19
C SER A 395 -5.31 44.03 -3.39
N ASN A 396 -6.50 43.86 -2.81
CA ASN A 396 -7.60 44.83 -2.94
C ASN A 396 -7.26 46.16 -2.27
N LEU A 397 -6.61 46.12 -1.11
CA LEU A 397 -6.12 47.31 -0.44
C LEU A 397 -5.03 48.01 -1.25
N ALA A 398 -4.09 47.25 -1.82
CA ALA A 398 -3.01 47.80 -2.64
C ALA A 398 -3.54 48.46 -3.93
N GLU A 399 -4.46 47.80 -4.64
CA GLU A 399 -5.05 48.34 -5.87
C GLU A 399 -5.92 49.58 -5.58
N PHE A 400 -6.70 49.56 -4.50
CA PHE A 400 -7.45 50.72 -4.05
C PHE A 400 -6.53 51.89 -3.72
N THR A 401 -5.47 51.67 -2.94
CA THR A 401 -4.50 52.72 -2.60
C THR A 401 -3.77 53.23 -3.84
N ALA A 402 -3.41 52.38 -4.79
CA ALA A 402 -2.78 52.79 -6.04
C ALA A 402 -3.70 53.67 -6.90
N ARG A 403 -5.00 53.37 -6.98
CA ARG A 403 -5.96 54.14 -7.80
C ARG A 403 -6.46 55.42 -7.14
N THR A 404 -6.60 55.44 -5.83
CA THR A 404 -7.22 56.57 -5.11
C THR A 404 -6.20 57.44 -4.37
N GLY A 405 -4.97 56.98 -4.20
CA GLY A 405 -3.96 57.61 -3.34
C GLY A 405 -4.26 57.50 -1.84
N ILE A 406 -5.38 56.90 -1.45
CA ILE A 406 -5.81 56.79 -0.06
C ILE A 406 -5.28 55.49 0.54
N ARG A 407 -4.41 55.60 1.54
CA ARG A 407 -4.03 54.49 2.40
C ARG A 407 -5.17 54.22 3.39
N ILE A 408 -5.98 53.20 3.11
CA ILE A 408 -6.91 52.65 4.11
C ILE A 408 -6.02 52.16 5.27
N ARG A 409 -6.21 52.72 6.48
CA ARG A 409 -5.51 52.21 7.67
C ARG A 409 -5.70 50.70 7.70
N PRO A 410 -4.64 49.88 7.83
CA PRO A 410 -4.83 48.48 8.12
C PRO A 410 -5.76 48.42 9.33
N THR A 411 -6.89 47.70 9.21
CA THR A 411 -7.66 47.31 10.39
C THR A 411 -6.62 46.75 11.34
N LEU A 412 -6.40 47.45 12.48
CA LEU A 412 -5.28 47.26 13.41
C LEU A 412 -4.55 45.98 13.07
N THR A 413 -3.38 46.11 12.43
CA THR A 413 -2.46 44.99 12.31
C THR A 413 -2.44 44.39 13.70
N VAL A 414 -3.01 43.18 13.85
CA VAL A 414 -2.54 42.29 14.91
C VAL A 414 -1.05 42.38 14.72
N ILE A 415 -0.35 42.94 15.71
CA ILE A 415 1.09 43.04 15.66
C ILE A 415 1.52 41.60 15.45
N GLU A 416 1.86 41.27 14.20
CA GLU A 416 2.54 40.04 13.85
C GLU A 416 3.91 40.21 14.49
N GLY A 417 3.99 39.94 15.80
CA GLY A 417 5.15 39.23 16.31
C GLY A 417 5.27 38.05 15.35
N GLY A 418 6.26 38.10 14.46
CA GLY A 418 6.27 37.31 13.23
C GLY A 418 5.90 35.87 13.54
N LYS A 419 5.22 35.16 12.62
CA LYS A 419 4.66 33.79 12.79
C LYS A 419 5.50 32.76 13.59
N LEU A 420 6.79 33.03 13.80
CA LEU A 420 7.72 32.32 14.66
C LEU A 420 7.63 32.65 16.16
N MET A 421 7.39 33.90 16.58
CA MET A 421 7.43 34.33 17.98
C MET A 421 6.25 33.81 18.82
N PRO A 422 4.99 33.84 18.37
CA PRO A 422 3.89 33.20 19.10
C PRO A 422 4.06 31.68 19.20
N LYS A 423 4.58 31.03 18.15
CA LYS A 423 4.90 29.59 18.16
C LYS A 423 6.08 29.29 19.10
N SER A 424 7.11 30.13 19.09
CA SER A 424 8.26 29.94 19.98
C SER A 424 7.87 30.09 21.44
N LEU A 425 6.97 31.01 21.78
CA LEU A 425 6.46 31.17 23.14
C LEU A 425 5.56 29.99 23.57
N ASP A 426 4.74 29.45 22.66
CA ASP A 426 3.93 28.25 22.92
C ASP A 426 4.81 26.99 23.11
N ASP A 427 5.80 26.79 22.24
CA ASP A 427 6.75 25.68 22.32
C ASP A 427 7.56 25.75 23.63
N ARG A 428 7.97 26.96 24.03
CA ARG A 428 8.68 27.21 25.29
C ARG A 428 7.82 26.90 26.52
N LEU A 429 6.55 27.31 26.52
CA LEU A 429 5.61 26.93 27.57
C LEU A 429 5.40 25.42 27.65
N HIS A 430 5.29 24.75 26.50
CA HIS A 430 5.15 23.29 26.45
C HIS A 430 6.39 22.58 26.98
N ASN A 431 7.59 23.05 26.61
CA ASN A 431 8.87 22.52 27.10
C ASN A 431 9.06 22.76 28.60
N ALA A 432 8.53 23.87 29.13
CA ALA A 432 8.46 24.16 30.56
C ALA A 432 7.35 23.36 31.29
N GLY A 433 6.68 22.41 30.62
CA GLY A 433 5.64 21.56 31.21
C GLY A 433 4.26 22.22 31.35
N CYS A 434 4.07 23.45 30.86
CA CYS A 434 2.79 24.17 31.01
C CYS A 434 1.75 23.73 29.99
N GLN A 435 0.66 23.11 30.46
CA GLN A 435 -0.45 22.63 29.65
C GLN A 435 -1.70 23.53 29.72
N SER A 436 -1.64 24.65 30.44
CA SER A 436 -2.76 25.59 30.56
C SER A 436 -3.14 26.15 29.19
N THR A 437 -4.36 25.82 28.73
CA THR A 437 -4.86 26.29 27.43
C THR A 437 -5.02 27.82 27.44
N ARG A 438 -5.42 28.40 28.58
CA ARG A 438 -5.61 29.84 28.69
C ARG A 438 -4.29 30.61 28.59
N VAL A 439 -3.24 30.15 29.28
CA VAL A 439 -1.91 30.78 29.24
C VAL A 439 -1.31 30.74 27.84
N ARG A 440 -1.44 29.61 27.14
CA ARG A 440 -0.99 29.44 25.74
C ARG A 440 -1.73 30.38 24.78
N VAL A 441 -3.05 30.54 24.94
CA VAL A 441 -3.84 31.52 24.17
C VAL A 441 -3.38 32.95 24.45
N LEU A 442 -3.10 33.30 25.71
CA LEU A 442 -2.60 34.63 26.07
C LEU A 442 -1.22 34.89 25.45
N ALA A 443 -0.31 33.90 25.47
CA ALA A 443 1.01 33.98 24.84
C ALA A 443 0.91 34.22 23.32
N SER A 444 -0.08 33.59 22.66
CA SER A 444 -0.33 33.83 21.24
C SER A 444 -0.92 35.22 20.95
N ARG A 445 -1.71 35.79 21.87
CA ARG A 445 -2.42 37.07 21.66
C ARG A 445 -1.61 38.30 22.08
N TYR A 446 -0.73 38.15 23.08
CA TYR A 446 0.04 39.25 23.67
C TYR A 446 1.52 38.86 23.88
N PRO A 447 2.25 38.47 22.81
CA PRO A 447 3.60 37.91 22.92
C PRO A 447 4.56 38.81 23.72
N ASP A 448 4.57 40.12 23.45
CA ASP A 448 5.44 41.08 24.13
C ASP A 448 5.19 41.16 25.65
N LYS A 449 3.98 40.85 26.11
CA LYS A 449 3.62 40.85 27.54
C LYS A 449 3.88 39.51 28.21
N LEU A 450 3.81 38.41 27.46
CA LEU A 450 3.99 37.07 27.99
C LEU A 450 5.43 36.59 27.92
N GLU A 451 6.26 37.09 27.00
CA GLU A 451 7.67 36.70 26.91
C GLU A 451 8.43 36.85 28.25
N PRO A 452 8.31 37.96 29.01
CA PRO A 452 8.94 38.07 30.33
C PRO A 452 8.38 37.07 31.36
N LEU A 453 7.10 36.70 31.24
CA LEU A 453 6.46 35.74 32.15
C LEU A 453 6.84 34.29 31.80
N ILE A 454 7.09 34.00 30.52
CA ILE A 454 7.54 32.68 30.06
C ILE A 454 8.98 32.43 30.47
N ASN A 455 9.84 33.46 30.48
CA ASN A 455 11.18 33.36 31.07
C ASN A 455 11.10 32.91 32.54
N ILE A 456 10.11 33.39 33.29
CA ILE A 456 9.89 32.97 34.68
C ILE A 456 9.40 31.51 34.72
N TYR A 457 8.51 31.09 33.82
CA TYR A 457 8.09 29.68 33.73
C TYR A 457 9.27 28.73 33.50
N GLU A 458 10.19 29.06 32.60
CA GLU A 458 11.36 28.23 32.31
C GLU A 458 12.31 28.13 33.51
N GLU A 459 12.53 29.24 34.22
CA GLU A 459 13.30 29.24 35.48
C GLU A 459 12.64 28.37 36.56
N LEU A 460 11.32 28.46 36.73
CA LEU A 460 10.59 27.69 37.73
C LEU A 460 10.47 26.20 37.36
N ALA A 461 10.40 25.87 36.07
CA ALA A 461 10.36 24.49 35.59
C ALA A 461 11.65 23.74 35.96
N LEU A 462 12.82 24.35 35.72
CA LEU A 462 14.11 23.77 36.12
C LEU A 462 14.17 23.51 37.63
N ARG A 463 13.62 24.43 38.44
CA ARG A 463 13.54 24.24 39.89
C ARG A 463 12.56 23.13 40.28
N ALA A 464 11.43 23.01 39.60
CA ALA A 464 10.42 21.98 39.85
C ALA A 464 10.93 20.57 39.52
N GLU A 465 11.84 20.43 38.55
CA GLU A 465 12.52 19.15 38.28
C GLU A 465 13.47 18.71 39.41
N GLU A 466 13.99 19.66 40.19
CA GLU A 466 14.98 19.39 41.26
C GLU A 466 14.38 19.32 42.68
N ASP A 467 13.17 19.84 42.89
CA ASP A 467 12.53 20.00 44.21
C ASP A 467 11.09 19.42 44.22
N GLU A 468 10.95 18.20 44.75
CA GLU A 468 9.67 17.47 44.83
C GLU A 468 8.59 18.19 45.65
N ASP A 469 8.98 19.01 46.63
CA ASP A 469 8.03 19.80 47.45
C ASP A 469 7.57 21.08 46.73
N PHE A 470 8.34 21.53 45.74
CA PHE A 470 8.03 22.68 44.91
C PHE A 470 7.18 22.33 43.69
N MET A 471 7.40 21.15 43.11
CA MET A 471 6.72 20.67 41.88
C MET A 471 5.19 20.87 41.90
N PRO A 472 4.43 20.52 42.97
CA PRO A 472 2.98 20.71 42.98
C PRO A 472 2.52 22.17 42.90
N LYS A 473 3.33 23.12 43.40
CA LYS A 473 3.01 24.55 43.36
C LYS A 473 3.19 25.13 41.97
N PHE A 474 4.19 24.64 41.24
CA PHE A 474 4.41 24.98 39.84
C PHE A 474 3.33 24.34 38.95
N ASP A 475 3.04 23.05 39.17
CA ASP A 475 2.04 22.31 38.38
C ASP A 475 0.64 22.94 38.44
N ALA A 476 0.26 23.52 39.58
CA ALA A 476 -1.02 24.24 39.72
C ALA A 476 -1.17 25.44 38.76
N LEU A 477 -0.05 26.07 38.34
CA LEU A 477 -0.04 27.14 37.33
C LEU A 477 -0.01 26.58 35.89
N CYS A 478 0.26 25.29 35.75
CA CYS A 478 0.39 24.58 34.48
C CYS A 478 -0.83 23.71 34.16
N GLU A 479 -1.76 23.53 35.11
CA GLU A 479 -3.00 22.78 34.91
C GLU A 479 -3.83 23.32 33.74
N ALA A 480 -4.47 22.42 33.01
CA ALA A 480 -5.23 22.72 31.80
C ALA A 480 -6.27 23.86 31.97
N TRP A 481 -6.87 23.97 33.16
CA TRP A 481 -7.93 24.91 33.50
C TRP A 481 -7.45 26.19 34.21
N TYR A 482 -6.15 26.31 34.49
CA TYR A 482 -5.61 27.49 35.14
C TYR A 482 -5.95 28.75 34.31
N LEU A 483 -6.49 29.79 34.98
CA LEU A 483 -7.08 31.02 34.41
C LEU A 483 -8.31 30.83 33.50
N GLY A 484 -8.82 29.61 33.30
CA GLY A 484 -9.94 29.33 32.40
C GLY A 484 -11.26 30.05 32.74
N LYS A 485 -11.43 30.51 33.99
CA LYS A 485 -12.61 31.26 34.46
C LYS A 485 -12.44 32.80 34.41
N VAL A 486 -11.27 33.31 34.01
CA VAL A 486 -11.00 34.74 33.90
C VAL A 486 -11.21 35.16 32.44
N GLU A 487 -12.35 35.79 32.18
CA GLU A 487 -12.78 36.16 30.82
C GLU A 487 -11.97 37.34 30.25
N ASP A 488 -11.57 38.30 31.10
CA ASP A 488 -10.75 39.44 30.68
C ASP A 488 -9.27 39.05 30.53
N ASP A 489 -8.71 39.27 29.34
CA ASP A 489 -7.34 38.89 29.00
C ASP A 489 -6.29 39.70 29.80
N TYR A 490 -6.56 40.96 30.16
CA TYR A 490 -5.64 41.78 30.95
C TYR A 490 -5.65 41.41 32.43
N GLU A 491 -6.82 41.08 32.98
CA GLU A 491 -6.93 40.55 34.34
C GLU A 491 -6.26 39.18 34.46
N ALA A 492 -6.39 38.33 33.43
CA ALA A 492 -5.73 37.03 33.39
C ALA A 492 -4.20 37.18 33.35
N ILE A 493 -3.65 38.10 32.56
CA ILE A 493 -2.21 38.39 32.53
C ILE A 493 -1.72 38.95 33.87
N LYS A 494 -2.46 39.87 34.49
CA LYS A 494 -2.10 40.41 35.82
C LYS A 494 -2.12 39.34 36.90
N LYS A 495 -3.10 38.44 36.86
CA LYS A 495 -3.21 37.32 37.79
C LYS A 495 -2.07 36.33 37.57
N LEU A 496 -1.75 36.00 36.32
CA LEU A 496 -0.60 35.17 35.96
C LEU A 496 0.71 35.75 36.49
N GLU A 497 0.96 37.04 36.26
CA GLU A 497 2.15 37.72 36.74
C GLU A 497 2.26 37.69 38.27
N LYS A 498 1.14 37.90 38.97
CA LYS A 498 1.09 37.84 40.43
C LYS A 498 1.37 36.42 40.94
N ASP A 499 0.75 35.41 40.35
CA ASP A 499 0.85 34.03 40.78
C ASP A 499 2.26 33.48 40.50
N LEU A 500 2.85 33.78 39.34
CA LEU A 500 4.24 33.45 39.03
C LEU A 500 5.23 34.10 40.00
N LYS A 501 5.01 35.37 40.39
CA LYS A 501 5.84 36.04 41.40
C LYS A 501 5.66 35.49 42.81
N ALA A 502 4.51 34.88 43.12
CA ALA A 502 4.26 34.27 44.42
C ALA A 502 4.88 32.87 44.51
N VAL A 503 5.07 32.20 43.37
CA VAL A 503 5.70 30.88 43.27
C VAL A 503 7.22 30.99 43.07
N ARG A 504 7.72 32.06 42.46
CA ARG A 504 9.16 32.39 42.39
C ARG A 504 9.73 32.67 43.78
#